data_AF-A0A1B7X8D2-F1
#
_entry.id   AF-A0A1B7X8D2-F1
#
_cell.length_a   1.000
_cell.length_b   1.000
_cell.length_c   1.000
_cell.angle_alpha   90.00
_cell.angle_beta   90.00
_cell.angle_gamma   90.00
#
_symmetry.space_group_name_H-M   'P 1'
#
loop_
_entity.id
_entity.type
_entity.pdbx_description
1 polymer ?
#
loop_
_entity_poly.entity_id
_entity_poly.type
_entity_poly.pdbx_seq_one_letter_code
_entity_poly.pdbx_strand_id
1 'polypeptide(L)'
;MAIKKGSIESEGYNVLPVIPGNKKVWFLNGDLVRIHHLNKSNGIMSVYNITKDQIESCLISDFKKKRERAYTVRETADLVNRHKKYMPSLMRRGVIPFPTGSQKGGARGFQVRSYYSESQVREIRDILATYHIGRPRKDNLITNDITPSKQELTRRMGDGILTYTRTEDGRFIPIWSESI
;
A
#
# COMPACT_ATOMS: atom_id res chain seq x y z
N MET A 1 -18.49 10.19 14.90
CA MET A 1 -18.99 10.43 13.52
C MET A 1 -18.36 9.42 12.58
N ALA A 2 -19.14 8.75 11.73
CA ALA A 2 -18.61 7.82 10.73
C ALA A 2 -18.08 8.60 9.52
N ILE A 3 -16.76 8.60 9.31
CA ILE A 3 -16.12 9.28 8.18
C ILE A 3 -16.53 8.59 6.87
N LYS A 4 -17.11 9.34 5.93
CA LYS A 4 -17.57 8.82 4.64
C LYS A 4 -16.35 8.45 3.77
N LYS A 5 -16.14 7.15 3.55
CA LYS A 5 -14.99 6.64 2.76
C LYS A 5 -15.15 6.97 1.28
N GLY A 6 -14.13 7.60 0.67
CA GLY A 6 -14.10 7.97 -0.76
C GLY A 6 -14.31 9.46 -1.04
N SER A 7 -14.44 10.27 0.01
CA SER A 7 -14.49 11.74 -0.02
C SER A 7 -13.86 12.29 1.27
N ILE A 8 -12.77 11.67 1.72
CA ILE A 8 -12.07 12.11 2.92
C ILE A 8 -11.21 13.28 2.50
N GLU A 9 -11.53 14.47 3.00
CA GLU A 9 -10.67 15.65 2.92
C GLU A 9 -9.27 15.29 3.45
N SER A 10 -8.21 15.85 2.87
CA SER A 10 -6.81 15.50 3.21
C SER A 10 -6.54 15.48 4.74
N GLU A 11 -7.16 16.40 5.49
CA GLU A 11 -7.06 16.46 6.95
C GLU A 11 -7.57 15.18 7.63
N GLY A 12 -8.72 14.66 7.20
CA GLY A 12 -9.29 13.42 7.75
C GLY A 12 -8.46 12.18 7.42
N TYR A 13 -7.77 12.16 6.28
CA TYR A 13 -6.92 11.04 5.87
C TYR A 13 -5.70 10.89 6.81
N ASN A 14 -5.11 12.02 7.20
CA ASN A 14 -3.90 12.06 8.02
C ASN A 14 -4.14 11.69 9.49
N VAL A 15 -5.38 11.77 9.98
CA VAL A 15 -5.75 11.34 11.34
C VAL A 15 -6.00 9.84 11.43
N LEU A 16 -6.17 9.14 10.30
CA LEU A 16 -6.42 7.70 10.29
C LEU A 16 -5.22 6.89 10.80
N PRO A 17 -5.47 5.74 11.46
CA PRO A 17 -4.39 4.89 11.98
C PRO A 17 -3.52 4.33 10.87
N VAL A 18 -2.28 3.98 11.20
CA VAL A 18 -1.35 3.31 10.31
C VAL A 18 -1.89 1.93 9.91
N ILE A 19 -1.67 1.54 8.65
CA ILE A 19 -1.99 0.22 8.12
C ILE A 19 -0.66 -0.56 7.98
N PRO A 20 -0.36 -1.49 8.91
CA PRO A 20 0.93 -2.19 8.93
C PRO A 20 1.08 -3.28 7.84
N GLY A 21 0.01 -3.59 7.11
CA GLY A 21 -0.04 -4.71 6.18
C GLY A 21 -0.23 -6.06 6.88
N ASN A 22 -0.23 -7.14 6.09
CA ASN A 22 -0.40 -8.49 6.60
C ASN A 22 0.84 -8.94 7.39
N LYS A 23 0.63 -9.51 8.58
CA LYS A 23 1.71 -9.97 9.46
C LYS A 23 2.24 -11.36 9.10
N LYS A 24 1.44 -12.16 8.39
CA LYS A 24 1.73 -13.58 8.07
C LYS A 24 2.21 -13.79 6.64
N VAL A 25 1.76 -12.93 5.73
CA VAL A 25 2.04 -13.01 4.30
C VAL A 25 2.86 -11.79 3.90
N TRP A 26 3.90 -12.03 3.10
CA TRP A 26 4.85 -11.03 2.64
C TRP A 26 5.08 -11.21 1.14
N PHE A 27 5.66 -10.20 0.50
CA PHE A 27 6.20 -10.34 -0.84
C PHE A 27 7.71 -10.50 -0.75
N LEU A 28 8.28 -11.39 -1.57
CA LEU A 28 9.72 -11.56 -1.71
C LEU A 28 10.03 -11.69 -3.21
N ASN A 29 10.75 -10.70 -3.76
CA ASN A 29 11.08 -10.63 -5.19
C ASN A 29 9.84 -10.78 -6.12
N GLY A 30 8.70 -10.22 -5.72
CA GLY A 30 7.44 -10.29 -6.47
C GLY A 30 6.55 -11.50 -6.18
N ASP A 31 7.07 -12.53 -5.51
CA ASP A 31 6.30 -13.72 -5.14
C ASP A 31 5.62 -13.56 -3.78
N LEU A 32 4.45 -14.19 -3.62
CA LEU A 32 3.72 -14.22 -2.37
C LEU A 32 4.28 -15.32 -1.47
N VAL A 33 4.69 -14.96 -0.26
CA VAL A 33 5.36 -15.89 0.64
C VAL A 33 4.79 -15.85 2.06
N ARG A 34 4.88 -16.98 2.77
CA ARG A 34 4.59 -17.08 4.21
C ARG A 34 5.75 -17.72 4.95
N ILE A 35 5.98 -17.28 6.18
CA ILE A 35 7.00 -17.89 7.04
C ILE A 35 6.59 -19.33 7.34
N HIS A 36 7.48 -20.29 7.10
CA HIS A 36 7.24 -21.70 7.37
C HIS A 36 7.98 -22.15 8.63
N HIS A 37 9.28 -21.91 8.70
CA HIS A 37 10.11 -22.28 9.85
C HIS A 37 11.30 -21.32 10.01
N LEU A 38 11.70 -21.06 11.26
CA LEU A 38 12.79 -20.15 11.59
C LEU A 38 13.85 -20.88 12.44
N ASN A 39 15.05 -21.07 11.87
CA ASN A 39 16.21 -21.51 12.63
C ASN A 39 17.04 -20.29 13.03
N LYS A 40 16.81 -19.79 14.25
CA LYS A 40 17.50 -18.60 14.76
C LYS A 40 19.00 -18.80 14.92
N SER A 41 19.44 -19.98 15.36
CA SER A 41 20.85 -20.28 15.63
C SER A 41 21.70 -20.21 14.37
N ASN A 42 21.18 -20.75 13.27
CA ASN A 42 21.90 -20.75 11.98
C ASN A 42 21.64 -19.48 11.15
N GLY A 43 20.72 -18.61 11.58
CA GLY A 43 20.34 -17.42 10.82
C GLY A 43 19.52 -17.72 9.55
N ILE A 44 19.01 -18.94 9.40
CA ILE A 44 18.27 -19.41 8.21
C ILE A 44 16.77 -19.43 8.50
N MET A 45 15.99 -19.00 7.52
CA MET A 45 14.54 -19.08 7.54
C MET A 45 14.05 -19.83 6.31
N SER A 46 13.17 -20.79 6.55
CA SER A 46 12.43 -21.47 5.49
C SER A 46 11.09 -20.78 5.31
N VAL A 47 10.79 -20.45 4.07
CA VAL A 47 9.64 -19.68 3.63
C VAL A 47 8.88 -20.53 2.63
N TYR A 48 7.56 -20.61 2.77
CA TYR A 48 6.72 -21.25 1.77
C TYR A 48 6.28 -20.21 0.74
N ASN A 49 6.71 -20.39 -0.50
CA ASN A 49 6.31 -19.58 -1.65
C ASN A 49 4.95 -20.09 -2.14
N ILE A 50 3.91 -19.28 -1.92
CA ILE A 50 2.52 -19.62 -2.26
C ILE A 50 2.33 -19.58 -3.78
N THR A 51 2.99 -18.65 -4.47
CA THR A 51 2.89 -18.49 -5.92
C THR A 51 3.53 -19.68 -6.64
N LYS A 52 4.70 -20.14 -6.18
CA LYS A 52 5.41 -21.28 -6.78
C LYS A 52 5.07 -22.64 -6.19
N ASP A 53 4.39 -22.67 -5.03
CA ASP A 53 4.02 -23.88 -4.31
C ASP A 53 5.23 -24.73 -3.88
N GLN A 54 6.25 -24.07 -3.30
CA GLN A 54 7.49 -24.71 -2.86
C GLN A 54 8.05 -24.07 -1.58
N ILE A 55 8.91 -24.80 -0.87
CA ILE A 55 9.63 -24.28 0.30
C ILE A 55 11.01 -23.80 -0.15
N GLU A 56 11.30 -22.54 0.12
CA GLU A 56 12.58 -21.89 -0.17
C GLU A 56 13.28 -21.53 1.14
N SER A 57 14.60 -21.70 1.20
CA SER A 57 15.39 -21.30 2.37
C SER A 57 16.20 -20.05 2.04
N CYS A 58 16.16 -19.06 2.93
CA CYS A 58 16.89 -17.81 2.79
C CYS A 58 17.46 -17.35 4.13
N LEU A 59 18.43 -16.44 4.10
CA LEU A 59 18.96 -15.82 5.31
C LEU A 59 17.94 -14.84 5.91
N ILE A 60 17.84 -14.81 7.24
CA ILE A 60 16.91 -13.92 7.96
C ILE A 60 17.20 -12.44 7.64
N SER A 61 18.48 -12.08 7.53
CA SER A 61 18.93 -10.72 7.18
C SER A 61 18.40 -10.29 5.82
N ASP A 62 18.54 -11.16 4.82
CA ASP A 62 18.11 -10.90 3.45
C ASP A 62 16.59 -10.80 3.36
N PHE A 63 15.89 -11.70 4.04
CA PHE A 63 14.44 -11.63 4.10
C PHE A 63 13.96 -10.32 4.72
N LYS A 64 14.53 -9.88 5.84
CA LYS A 64 14.12 -8.63 6.49
C LYS A 64 14.36 -7.40 5.62
N LYS A 65 15.44 -7.39 4.82
CA LYS A 65 15.80 -6.27 3.94
C LYS A 65 14.98 -6.24 2.65
N LYS A 66 14.72 -7.40 2.04
CA LYS A 66 14.10 -7.51 0.71
C LYS A 66 12.61 -7.79 0.75
N ARG A 67 12.05 -8.18 1.90
CA ARG A 67 10.60 -8.42 2.01
C ARG A 67 9.84 -7.10 1.85
N GLU A 68 8.73 -7.20 1.15
CA GLU A 68 7.75 -6.12 1.05
C GLU A 68 6.48 -6.51 1.82
N ARG A 69 5.82 -5.51 2.41
CA ARG A 69 4.53 -5.69 3.08
C ARG A 69 3.47 -6.10 2.07
N ALA A 70 2.60 -7.03 2.44
CA ALA A 70 1.47 -7.43 1.63
C ALA A 70 0.19 -6.72 2.12
N TYR A 71 -0.44 -5.96 1.23
CA TYR A 71 -1.68 -5.23 1.51
C TYR A 71 -2.85 -5.87 0.78
N THR A 72 -3.95 -6.13 1.46
CA THR A 72 -5.18 -6.57 0.80
C THR A 72 -5.73 -5.46 -0.10
N VAL A 73 -6.55 -5.83 -1.09
CA VAL A 73 -7.22 -4.85 -1.97
C VAL A 73 -7.98 -3.78 -1.18
N ARG A 74 -8.56 -4.15 -0.03
CA ARG A 74 -9.27 -3.22 0.86
C ARG A 74 -8.30 -2.24 1.52
N GLU A 75 -7.20 -2.73 2.06
CA GLU A 75 -6.16 -1.91 2.69
C GLU A 75 -5.52 -0.97 1.68
N THR A 76 -5.20 -1.46 0.47
CA THR A 76 -4.71 -0.63 -0.63
C THR A 76 -5.70 0.47 -0.98
N ALA A 77 -7.00 0.16 -1.08
CA ALA A 77 -8.02 1.19 -1.32
C ALA A 77 -8.03 2.27 -0.23
N ASP A 78 -7.96 1.85 1.04
CA ASP A 78 -7.89 2.77 2.18
C ASP A 78 -6.57 3.58 2.18
N LEU A 79 -5.45 3.02 1.71
CA LEU A 79 -4.15 3.71 1.56
C LEU A 79 -4.14 4.71 0.40
N VAL A 80 -4.84 4.46 -0.70
CA VAL A 80 -4.91 5.41 -1.83
C VAL A 80 -6.11 6.35 -1.75
N ASN A 81 -6.75 6.44 -0.58
CA ASN A 81 -7.96 7.22 -0.32
C ASN A 81 -9.10 6.98 -1.34
N ARG A 82 -9.30 5.72 -1.73
CA ARG A 82 -10.38 5.29 -2.64
C ARG A 82 -11.33 4.33 -1.94
N HIS A 83 -12.59 4.34 -2.39
CA HIS A 83 -13.55 3.37 -1.91
C HIS A 83 -13.28 1.98 -2.52
N LYS A 84 -13.32 0.93 -1.70
CA LYS A 84 -13.04 -0.46 -2.11
C LYS A 84 -13.80 -0.95 -3.36
N LYS A 85 -15.04 -0.46 -3.57
CA LYS A 85 -15.87 -0.83 -4.74
C LYS A 85 -15.29 -0.33 -6.07
N TYR A 86 -14.45 0.70 -6.04
CA TYR A 86 -13.88 1.30 -7.24
C TYR A 86 -12.66 0.51 -7.76
N MET A 87 -11.93 -0.17 -6.88
CA MET A 87 -10.72 -0.93 -7.24
C MET A 87 -10.98 -1.97 -8.36
N PRO A 88 -12.02 -2.84 -8.30
CA PRO A 88 -12.28 -3.80 -9.37
C PRO A 88 -12.62 -3.16 -10.72
N SER A 89 -13.15 -1.93 -10.72
CA SER A 89 -13.42 -1.19 -11.96
C SER A 89 -12.14 -0.64 -12.58
N LEU A 90 -11.22 -0.12 -11.76
CA LEU A 90 -9.90 0.33 -12.23
C LEU A 90 -9.08 -0.82 -12.80
N MET A 91 -9.08 -1.99 -12.13
CA MET A 91 -8.36 -3.18 -12.60
C MET A 91 -8.92 -3.67 -13.95
N ARG A 92 -10.25 -3.75 -14.08
CA ARG A 92 -10.90 -4.20 -15.34
C ARG A 92 -10.65 -3.27 -16.52
N ARG A 93 -10.46 -1.97 -16.26
CA ARG A 93 -10.08 -0.98 -17.28
C ARG A 93 -8.59 -1.00 -17.61
N GLY A 94 -7.78 -1.80 -16.90
CA GLY A 94 -6.33 -1.82 -17.08
C GLY A 94 -5.61 -0.58 -16.56
N VAL A 95 -6.28 0.26 -15.75
CA VAL A 95 -5.67 1.47 -15.18
C VAL A 95 -4.66 1.12 -14.10
N ILE A 96 -4.98 0.12 -13.26
CA ILE A 96 -4.10 -0.36 -12.20
C ILE A 96 -3.81 -1.84 -12.42
N PRO A 97 -2.63 -2.33 -12.02
CA PRO A 97 -2.31 -3.75 -12.13
C PRO A 97 -3.26 -4.59 -11.27
N PHE A 98 -3.45 -5.85 -11.67
CA PHE A 98 -4.17 -6.81 -10.85
C PHE A 98 -3.34 -7.22 -9.62
N PRO A 99 -3.97 -7.47 -8.47
CA PRO A 99 -3.27 -7.98 -7.30
C PRO A 99 -2.87 -9.44 -7.49
N THR A 100 -1.85 -9.90 -6.77
CA THR A 100 -1.43 -11.31 -6.75
C THR A 100 -2.35 -12.11 -5.84
N GLY A 101 -2.96 -13.17 -6.37
CA GLY A 101 -3.79 -14.09 -5.60
C GLY A 101 -2.97 -15.02 -4.71
N SER A 102 -3.51 -15.40 -3.55
CA SER A 102 -2.88 -16.34 -2.62
C SER A 102 -3.08 -17.80 -3.03
N GLN A 103 -2.76 -18.11 -4.28
CA GLN A 103 -2.83 -19.44 -4.88
C GLN A 103 -1.61 -19.69 -5.77
N LYS A 104 -1.43 -20.97 -6.14
CA LYS A 104 -0.42 -21.37 -7.14
C LYS A 104 -0.59 -20.56 -8.43
N GLY A 105 0.52 -20.07 -8.96
CA GLY A 105 0.57 -19.19 -10.13
C GLY A 105 0.03 -17.77 -9.88
N GLY A 106 -0.27 -17.40 -8.63
CA GLY A 106 -0.82 -16.07 -8.30
C GLY A 106 -2.26 -15.88 -8.79
N ALA A 107 -2.96 -16.97 -9.12
CA ALA A 107 -4.31 -16.93 -9.67
C ALA A 107 -5.30 -16.30 -8.68
N ARG A 108 -6.19 -15.46 -9.22
CA ARG A 108 -7.29 -14.84 -8.46
C ARG A 108 -8.53 -15.70 -8.60
N GLY A 109 -9.32 -15.80 -7.53
CA GLY A 109 -10.55 -16.60 -7.53
C GLY A 109 -11.57 -16.11 -6.49
N PHE A 110 -12.79 -16.64 -6.58
CA PHE A 110 -13.80 -16.43 -5.54
C PHE A 110 -13.29 -16.95 -4.20
N GLN A 111 -13.48 -16.18 -3.12
CA GLN A 111 -12.95 -16.46 -1.77
C GLN A 111 -11.42 -16.52 -1.63
N VAL A 112 -10.67 -16.27 -2.71
CA VAL A 112 -9.20 -16.20 -2.66
C VAL A 112 -8.77 -14.80 -2.28
N ARG A 113 -8.02 -14.68 -1.16
CA ARG A 113 -7.42 -13.39 -0.80
C ARG A 113 -6.34 -13.01 -1.80
N SER A 114 -6.36 -11.76 -2.23
CA SER A 114 -5.36 -11.19 -3.12
C SER A 114 -4.69 -9.99 -2.47
N TYR A 115 -3.43 -9.78 -2.79
CA TYR A 115 -2.60 -8.76 -2.16
C TYR A 115 -1.84 -7.94 -3.21
N TYR A 116 -1.53 -6.70 -2.84
CA TYR A 116 -0.58 -5.84 -3.49
C TYR A 116 0.69 -5.75 -2.65
N SER A 117 1.84 -5.68 -3.31
CA SER A 117 3.10 -5.38 -2.65
C SER A 117 3.20 -3.89 -2.31
N GLU A 118 4.10 -3.53 -1.42
CA GLU A 118 4.35 -2.13 -1.05
C GLU A 118 4.77 -1.28 -2.25
N SER A 119 5.62 -1.82 -3.14
CA SER A 119 5.99 -1.18 -4.41
C SER A 119 4.77 -0.92 -5.31
N GLN A 120 3.90 -1.92 -5.48
CA GLN A 120 2.66 -1.78 -6.26
C GLN A 120 1.70 -0.76 -5.67
N VAL A 121 1.61 -0.64 -4.34
CA VAL A 121 0.75 0.39 -3.72
C VAL A 121 1.26 1.80 -4.06
N ARG A 122 2.57 2.03 -4.03
CA ARG A 122 3.17 3.31 -4.44
C ARG A 122 2.92 3.59 -5.92
N GLU A 123 3.09 2.60 -6.78
CA GLU A 123 2.81 2.69 -8.22
C GLU A 123 1.34 3.05 -8.48
N ILE A 124 0.39 2.37 -7.83
CA ILE A 124 -1.04 2.65 -7.96
C ILE A 124 -1.35 4.10 -7.55
N ARG A 125 -0.74 4.58 -6.47
CA ARG A 125 -0.90 5.96 -6.03
C ARG A 125 -0.34 6.95 -7.06
N ASP A 126 0.82 6.68 -7.65
CA ASP A 126 1.41 7.53 -8.68
C ASP A 126 0.55 7.56 -9.94
N ILE A 127 0.04 6.40 -10.39
CA ILE A 127 -0.93 6.31 -11.49
C ILE A 127 -2.17 7.16 -11.17
N LEU A 128 -2.77 6.98 -10.00
CA LEU A 128 -3.99 7.69 -9.61
C LEU A 128 -3.79 9.19 -9.47
N ALA A 129 -2.58 9.65 -9.14
CA ALA A 129 -2.25 11.06 -9.05
C ALA A 129 -2.23 11.75 -10.44
N THR A 130 -1.96 11.01 -11.52
CA THR A 130 -1.98 11.56 -12.88
C THR A 130 -3.39 11.81 -13.42
N TYR A 131 -4.42 11.24 -12.80
CA TYR A 131 -5.80 11.45 -13.24
C TYR A 131 -6.37 12.77 -12.75
N HIS A 132 -6.97 13.51 -13.67
CA HIS A 132 -7.82 14.66 -13.35
C HIS A 132 -9.14 14.19 -12.74
N ILE A 133 -9.59 14.86 -11.68
CA ILE A 133 -10.87 14.56 -11.04
C ILE A 133 -11.90 15.61 -11.48
N GLY A 134 -12.96 15.15 -12.16
CA GLY A 134 -14.02 16.03 -12.68
C GLY A 134 -13.86 16.37 -14.16
N ARG A 135 -14.34 17.54 -14.57
CA ARG A 135 -14.28 18.00 -15.97
C ARG A 135 -12.85 18.48 -16.28
N PRO A 136 -12.17 17.89 -17.28
CA PRO A 136 -10.84 18.33 -17.68
C PRO A 136 -10.78 19.83 -17.94
N ARG A 137 -9.73 20.47 -17.43
CA ARG A 137 -9.48 21.90 -17.65
C ARG A 137 -9.01 22.15 -19.08
N LYS A 138 -9.27 23.37 -19.57
CA LYS A 138 -8.86 23.81 -20.91
C LYS A 138 -7.34 23.89 -21.08
N ASP A 139 -6.60 24.08 -19.98
CA ASP A 139 -5.13 24.18 -19.93
C ASP A 139 -4.42 22.82 -19.79
N ASN A 140 -5.16 21.69 -19.81
CA ASN A 140 -4.66 20.33 -19.60
C ASN A 140 -3.90 20.10 -18.28
N LEU A 141 -3.98 21.02 -17.32
CA LEU A 141 -3.40 20.82 -15.99
C LEU A 141 -4.26 19.86 -15.16
N ILE A 142 -3.59 18.93 -14.48
CA ILE A 142 -4.24 17.93 -13.64
C ILE A 142 -4.61 18.58 -12.31
N THR A 143 -5.84 18.37 -11.85
CA THR A 143 -6.31 18.78 -10.53
C THR A 143 -6.80 17.52 -9.83
N ASN A 144 -6.11 17.16 -8.75
CA ASN A 144 -6.37 15.95 -7.97
C ASN A 144 -5.97 16.22 -6.51
N ASP A 145 -6.99 16.47 -5.71
CA ASP A 145 -6.92 16.80 -4.29
C ASP A 145 -7.30 15.61 -3.39
N ILE A 146 -7.76 14.50 -3.98
CA ILE A 146 -8.22 13.32 -3.24
C ILE A 146 -7.10 12.30 -3.06
N THR A 147 -6.19 12.17 -4.03
CA THR A 147 -5.12 11.16 -3.99
C THR A 147 -4.03 11.60 -3.02
N PRO A 148 -3.61 10.76 -2.06
CA PRO A 148 -2.68 11.18 -1.03
C PRO A 148 -1.29 11.50 -1.57
N SER A 149 -0.61 12.42 -0.89
CA SER A 149 0.79 12.74 -1.14
C SER A 149 1.72 11.53 -0.89
N LYS A 150 2.96 11.54 -1.39
CA LYS A 150 3.90 10.42 -1.21
C LYS A 150 4.20 10.24 0.28
N GLN A 151 4.33 11.36 0.97
CA GLN A 151 4.62 11.43 2.39
C GLN A 151 3.42 11.01 3.24
N GLU A 152 2.21 11.44 2.88
CA GLU A 152 0.97 10.99 3.53
C GLU A 152 0.79 9.46 3.41
N LEU A 153 1.09 8.90 2.24
CA LEU A 153 1.09 7.45 2.02
C LEU A 153 2.16 6.75 2.88
N THR A 154 3.41 7.22 2.86
CA THR A 154 4.51 6.66 3.67
C THR A 154 4.19 6.67 5.16
N ARG A 155 3.61 7.76 5.67
CA ARG A 155 3.13 7.84 7.06
C ARG A 155 2.05 6.79 7.34
N ARG A 156 1.05 6.68 6.47
CA ARG A 156 -0.05 5.71 6.62
C ARG A 156 0.40 4.26 6.48
N MET A 157 1.50 4.00 5.78
CA MET A 157 2.14 2.70 5.71
C MET A 157 2.98 2.38 6.97
N GLY A 158 3.44 3.40 7.70
CA GLY A 158 4.12 3.28 8.99
C GLY A 158 5.62 3.55 8.95
N ASP A 159 6.14 4.05 7.83
CA ASP A 159 7.59 4.26 7.62
C ASP A 159 8.02 5.72 7.84
N GLY A 160 7.07 6.64 8.01
CA GLY A 160 7.33 8.07 8.20
C GLY A 160 6.54 8.65 9.37
N ILE A 161 7.19 9.57 10.10
CA ILE A 161 6.52 10.42 11.10
C ILE A 161 6.06 11.68 10.36
N LEU A 162 4.77 12.03 10.48
CA LEU A 162 4.32 13.35 10.02
C LEU A 162 4.58 14.34 11.15
N THR A 163 5.58 15.19 10.96
CA THR A 163 5.90 16.22 11.93
C THR A 163 4.93 17.39 11.74
N TYR A 164 4.30 17.84 12.82
CA TYR A 164 3.41 19.01 12.80
C TYR A 164 4.10 20.14 13.56
N THR A 165 4.14 21.33 12.99
CA THR A 165 4.51 22.55 13.72
C THR A 165 3.23 23.24 14.15
N ARG A 166 3.14 23.54 15.45
CA ARG A 166 2.06 24.34 16.02
C ARG A 166 2.39 25.81 15.79
N THR A 167 1.59 26.51 14.99
CA THR A 167 1.69 27.96 14.80
C THR A 167 1.25 28.70 16.08
N GLU A 168 1.64 29.97 16.23
CA GLU A 168 1.26 30.80 17.39
C GLU A 168 -0.27 30.89 17.55
N ASP A 169 -1.01 30.84 16.45
CA ASP A 169 -2.49 30.76 16.40
C ASP A 169 -3.08 29.40 16.82
N GLY A 170 -2.26 28.44 17.24
CA GLY A 170 -2.67 27.10 17.66
C GLY A 170 -3.06 26.15 16.51
N ARG A 171 -2.87 26.54 15.25
CA ARG A 171 -3.07 25.68 14.08
C ARG A 171 -1.90 24.69 13.95
N PHE A 172 -2.20 23.45 13.54
CA PHE A 172 -1.18 22.44 13.27
C PHE A 172 -0.90 22.42 11.77
N ILE A 173 0.28 22.88 11.37
CA ILE A 173 0.74 22.85 9.99
C ILE A 173 1.69 21.65 9.84
N PRO A 174 1.42 20.69 8.94
CA PRO A 174 2.38 19.62 8.66
C PRO A 174 3.66 20.25 8.08
N ILE A 175 4.81 20.01 8.71
CA ILE A 175 6.11 20.43 8.16
C ILE A 175 6.60 19.35 7.21
N TRP A 176 6.66 19.72 5.93
CA TRP A 176 7.17 18.90 4.85
C TRP A 176 8.68 19.16 4.68
N SER A 177 9.49 18.90 5.70
CA SER A 177 10.95 18.96 5.57
C SER A 177 11.48 17.60 5.13
N GLU A 178 11.71 17.42 3.82
CA GLU A 178 12.69 16.46 3.34
C GLU A 178 14.07 17.03 3.61
N SER A 179 14.62 16.76 4.79
CA SER A 179 16.06 16.82 4.97
C SER A 179 16.64 15.53 4.39
N ILE A 180 17.38 15.68 3.29
CA ILE A 180 18.25 14.65 2.68
C ILE A 180 19.21 14.09 3.74
#